data_AF-A0A377GJ35-F1
#
_entry.id   AF-A0A377GJ35-F1
#
_cell.length_a   1.000
_cell.length_b   1.000
_cell.length_c   1.000
_cell.angle_alpha   90.00
_cell.angle_beta   90.00
_cell.angle_gamma   90.00
#
_symmetry.space_group_name_H-M   'P 1'
#
loop_
_entity.id
_entity.type
_entity.pdbx_description
1 polymer ?
#
loop_
_entity_poly.entity_id
_entity_poly.type
_entity_poly.pdbx_seq_one_letter_code
_entity_poly.pdbx_strand_id
1 'polypeptide(L)'
;MPYRDFSSFHNIKLLFGSPKEGLNFGYTCTPNFEPVQNPSFDDDFFLLFRRSEYAAQIELACCKIFKGLMGYGPELEIIKENNEFFIASRRIKNFREGCPDLKEQSEFQNIKGLAAMFIICYFLCETDMHSGNFGLQVTGKEQRTFRIDMAESLDYEMLRTTLTLSSLQKIPYIVEQHYHGVDESSLPQNYVGSESFQSEKIAMIRLIANTPFSFFEEIIRTTITSDFYTHQQIMLYKCLALVEDEEEIISMKNDFSNIEASECDIESLIKLLKNRHEQWQLVALEKNLDQDFSLANPSLFMKEIHLYCGNTSESEGDDELSYLDQGTIMNHSYSGIGFFSSPQNDGNEDNQSKADDFTPSEYLS
;
A
#
# COMPACT_ATOMS: atom_id res chain seq x y z
N MET A 1 25.49 -1.65 -0.75
CA MET A 1 25.87 -1.70 -2.19
C MET A 1 25.98 -0.27 -2.69
N PRO A 2 26.91 0.09 -3.60
CA PRO A 2 26.88 1.41 -4.21
C PRO A 2 25.67 1.50 -5.16
N TYR A 3 24.78 2.46 -4.92
CA TYR A 3 23.67 2.76 -5.82
C TYR A 3 24.19 3.41 -7.11
N ARG A 4 23.44 3.25 -8.21
CA ARG A 4 23.65 4.04 -9.42
C ARG A 4 23.18 5.48 -9.18
N ASP A 5 23.61 6.37 -10.05
CA ASP A 5 23.22 7.79 -10.05
C ASP A 5 22.62 8.19 -11.41
N PHE A 6 22.26 9.46 -11.57
CA PHE A 6 21.63 9.92 -12.82
C PHE A 6 22.57 9.86 -14.03
N SER A 7 23.90 9.77 -13.83
CA SER A 7 24.86 9.61 -14.93
C SER A 7 24.75 8.26 -15.65
N SER A 8 24.05 7.30 -15.03
CA SER A 8 23.72 6.01 -15.66
C SER A 8 22.60 6.10 -16.70
N PHE A 9 21.97 7.28 -16.85
CA PHE A 9 20.85 7.52 -17.76
C PHE A 9 21.06 8.76 -18.62
N HIS A 10 20.27 8.87 -19.68
CA HIS A 10 20.15 10.06 -20.51
C HIS A 10 18.68 10.35 -20.83
N ASN A 11 18.39 11.49 -21.46
CA ASN A 11 17.03 11.93 -21.80
C ASN A 11 16.10 12.00 -20.57
N ILE A 12 16.64 12.34 -19.40
CA ILE A 12 15.88 12.45 -18.15
C ILE A 12 14.88 13.62 -18.28
N LYS A 13 13.58 13.31 -18.27
CA LYS A 13 12.49 14.28 -18.43
C LYS A 13 11.49 14.12 -17.30
N LEU A 14 11.18 15.23 -16.62
CA LEU A 14 10.14 15.25 -15.58
C LEU A 14 8.81 14.84 -16.21
N LEU A 15 8.18 13.83 -15.61
CA LEU A 15 6.90 13.29 -16.06
C LEU A 15 5.74 13.91 -15.27
N PHE A 16 5.90 14.01 -13.95
CA PHE A 16 4.89 14.54 -13.05
C PHE A 16 5.51 15.09 -11.75
N GLY A 17 4.70 15.84 -11.01
CA GLY A 17 5.09 16.42 -9.73
C GLY A 17 6.08 17.57 -9.87
N SER A 18 6.65 17.98 -8.74
CA SER A 18 7.60 19.08 -8.66
C SER A 18 8.76 18.72 -7.73
N PRO A 19 10.01 18.70 -8.24
CA PRO A 19 11.18 18.49 -7.38
C PRO A 19 11.31 19.55 -6.27
N LYS A 20 10.72 20.73 -6.46
CA LYS A 20 10.72 21.82 -5.46
C LYS A 20 9.81 21.53 -4.28
N GLU A 21 8.72 20.81 -4.49
CA GLU A 21 7.76 20.44 -3.45
C GLU A 21 8.30 19.25 -2.63
N GLY A 22 9.10 18.37 -3.23
CA GLY A 22 9.85 17.34 -2.50
C GLY A 22 8.99 16.25 -1.84
N LEU A 23 7.74 16.10 -2.29
CA LEU A 23 6.75 15.15 -1.75
C LEU A 23 6.47 13.96 -2.67
N ASN A 24 6.30 14.21 -3.97
CA ASN A 24 6.11 13.18 -4.98
C ASN A 24 6.44 13.73 -6.38
N PHE A 25 7.34 13.09 -7.11
CA PHE A 25 7.68 13.42 -8.49
C PHE A 25 8.40 12.27 -9.16
N GLY A 26 8.38 12.25 -10.49
CA GLY A 26 9.03 11.20 -11.25
C GLY A 26 9.51 11.66 -12.62
N TYR A 27 10.52 10.96 -13.13
CA TYR A 27 11.10 11.20 -14.45
C TYR A 27 10.90 9.99 -15.35
N THR A 28 10.94 10.25 -16.66
CA THR A 28 11.25 9.21 -17.67
C THR A 28 12.69 9.37 -18.09
N CYS A 29 13.35 8.26 -18.41
CA CYS A 29 14.73 8.27 -18.89
C CYS A 29 15.03 7.01 -19.70
N THR A 30 16.19 7.02 -20.36
CA THR A 30 16.71 5.87 -21.10
C THR A 30 18.12 5.56 -20.56
N PRO A 31 18.48 4.30 -20.33
CA PRO A 31 19.76 3.93 -19.73
C PRO A 31 20.94 4.15 -20.70
N ASN A 32 22.10 4.51 -20.15
CA ASN A 32 23.38 4.58 -20.87
C ASN A 32 24.06 3.19 -21.03
N PHE A 33 23.37 2.13 -20.61
CA PHE A 33 23.79 0.75 -20.71
C PHE A 33 22.73 -0.05 -21.48
N GLU A 34 23.13 -1.14 -22.11
CA GLU A 34 22.18 -2.03 -22.78
C GLU A 34 21.46 -2.89 -21.72
N PRO A 35 20.13 -2.75 -21.55
CA PRO A 35 19.40 -3.58 -20.60
C PRO A 35 19.40 -5.04 -21.02
N VAL A 36 19.26 -5.95 -20.06
CA VAL A 36 19.07 -7.37 -20.36
C VAL A 36 17.81 -7.52 -21.22
N GLN A 37 17.94 -8.24 -22.33
CA GLN A 37 16.83 -8.46 -23.25
C GLN A 37 15.71 -9.24 -22.56
N ASN A 38 14.54 -8.61 -22.45
CA ASN A 38 13.35 -9.21 -21.86
C ASN A 38 12.11 -8.77 -22.66
N PRO A 39 11.33 -9.71 -23.23
CA PRO A 39 10.20 -9.37 -24.09
C PRO A 39 9.08 -8.63 -23.34
N SER A 40 9.03 -8.69 -22.01
CA SER A 40 8.02 -8.00 -21.20
C SER A 40 8.31 -6.51 -20.98
N PHE A 41 9.50 -6.01 -21.31
CA PHE A 41 9.90 -4.64 -20.96
C PHE A 41 10.40 -3.85 -22.18
N ASP A 42 10.13 -2.55 -22.15
CA ASP A 42 10.72 -1.55 -23.06
C ASP A 42 12.09 -1.12 -22.52
N ASP A 43 12.85 -0.36 -23.33
CA ASP A 43 14.17 0.11 -22.91
C ASP A 43 14.13 1.39 -22.08
N ASP A 44 12.94 1.99 -21.91
CA ASP A 44 12.73 3.18 -21.08
C ASP A 44 12.52 2.82 -19.60
N PHE A 45 12.92 3.75 -18.74
CA PHE A 45 12.79 3.65 -17.29
C PHE A 45 12.00 4.83 -16.73
N PHE A 46 11.21 4.56 -15.70
CA PHE A 46 10.64 5.56 -14.82
C PHE A 46 11.53 5.70 -13.59
N LEU A 47 11.98 6.91 -13.26
CA LEU A 47 12.67 7.21 -12.01
C LEU A 47 11.66 7.85 -11.06
N LEU A 48 11.23 7.11 -10.06
CA LEU A 48 10.23 7.57 -9.11
C LEU A 48 10.90 7.99 -7.81
N PHE A 49 10.68 9.24 -7.38
CA PHE A 49 11.25 9.75 -6.14
C PHE A 49 10.72 8.99 -4.93
N ARG A 50 11.63 8.63 -4.03
CA ARG A 50 11.32 8.02 -2.74
C ARG A 50 11.82 8.92 -1.64
N ARG A 51 10.91 9.20 -0.69
CA ARG A 51 11.07 10.22 0.34
C ARG A 51 12.22 9.90 1.31
N SER A 52 12.69 8.65 1.34
CA SER A 52 13.90 8.22 2.03
C SER A 52 14.56 7.00 1.36
N GLU A 53 15.77 6.66 1.81
CA GLU A 53 16.46 5.41 1.45
C GLU A 53 15.62 4.19 1.82
N TYR A 54 15.06 4.17 3.03
CA TYR A 54 14.23 3.07 3.54
C TYR A 54 13.06 2.76 2.62
N ALA A 55 12.30 3.78 2.20
CA ALA A 55 11.14 3.58 1.31
C ALA A 55 11.55 2.96 -0.04
N ALA A 56 12.69 3.38 -0.60
CA ALA A 56 13.23 2.77 -1.82
C ALA A 56 13.68 1.31 -1.58
N GLN A 57 14.30 1.03 -0.43
CA GLN A 57 14.73 -0.31 -0.06
C GLN A 57 13.55 -1.27 0.18
N ILE A 58 12.47 -0.79 0.81
CA ILE A 58 11.22 -1.54 1.02
C ILE A 58 10.63 -1.95 -0.31
N GLU A 59 10.42 -1.00 -1.23
CA GLU A 59 9.86 -1.32 -2.54
C GLU A 59 10.72 -2.33 -3.31
N LEU A 60 12.05 -2.16 -3.29
CA LEU A 60 12.96 -3.11 -3.95
C LEU A 60 12.89 -4.51 -3.30
N ALA A 61 12.82 -4.58 -1.97
CA ALA A 61 12.71 -5.85 -1.24
C ALA A 61 11.39 -6.56 -1.56
N CYS A 62 10.27 -5.83 -1.50
CA CYS A 62 8.95 -6.35 -1.84
C CYS A 62 8.86 -6.77 -3.31
N CYS A 63 9.49 -6.03 -4.23
CA CYS A 63 9.58 -6.42 -5.64
C CYS A 63 10.36 -7.73 -5.82
N LYS A 64 11.45 -7.93 -5.08
CA LYS A 64 12.21 -9.20 -5.11
C LYS A 64 11.38 -10.36 -4.55
N ILE A 65 10.64 -10.15 -3.46
CA ILE A 65 9.73 -11.16 -2.90
C ILE A 65 8.62 -11.50 -3.89
N PHE A 66 7.93 -10.49 -4.42
CA PHE A 66 6.89 -10.65 -5.45
C PHE A 66 7.43 -11.46 -6.64
N LYS A 67 8.59 -11.07 -7.18
CA LYS A 67 9.23 -11.76 -8.31
C LYS A 67 9.59 -13.21 -7.99
N GLY A 68 10.07 -13.50 -6.79
CA GLY A 68 10.39 -14.86 -6.38
C GLY A 68 9.16 -15.75 -6.19
N LEU A 69 8.04 -15.19 -5.71
CA LEU A 69 6.78 -15.93 -5.55
C LEU A 69 6.04 -16.12 -6.88
N MET A 70 5.99 -15.08 -7.71
CA MET A 70 5.28 -15.10 -8.99
C MET A 70 6.08 -15.74 -10.13
N GLY A 71 7.41 -15.86 -9.97
CA GLY A 71 8.34 -16.26 -11.03
C GLY A 71 8.64 -15.15 -12.05
N TYR A 72 7.99 -14.00 -11.94
CA TYR A 72 8.19 -12.80 -12.74
C TYR A 72 7.79 -11.58 -11.90
N GLY A 73 8.26 -10.39 -12.28
CA GLY A 73 7.90 -9.16 -11.57
C GLY A 73 8.57 -7.96 -12.20
N PRO A 74 8.33 -6.75 -11.68
CA PRO A 74 8.99 -5.53 -12.16
C PRO A 74 10.51 -5.64 -12.13
N GLU A 75 11.18 -4.88 -13.00
CA GLU A 75 12.64 -4.73 -12.98
C GLU A 75 12.98 -3.39 -12.33
N LEU A 76 13.36 -3.45 -11.05
CA LEU A 76 13.64 -2.27 -10.21
C LEU A 76 15.11 -2.21 -9.79
N GLU A 77 15.62 -0.99 -9.68
CA GLU A 77 16.88 -0.68 -9.00
C GLU A 77 16.81 0.66 -8.25
N ILE A 78 17.64 0.82 -7.22
CA ILE A 78 17.71 2.08 -6.46
C ILE A 78 18.75 3.00 -7.11
N ILE A 79 18.34 4.23 -7.35
CA ILE A 79 19.19 5.33 -7.80
C ILE A 79 19.36 6.32 -6.66
N LYS A 80 20.58 6.80 -6.43
CA LYS A 80 20.90 7.85 -5.48
C LYS A 80 21.51 9.03 -6.21
N GLU A 81 20.89 10.19 -6.08
CA GLU A 81 21.32 11.43 -6.71
C GLU A 81 21.24 12.56 -5.68
N ASN A 82 22.32 13.29 -5.40
CA ASN A 82 22.33 14.40 -4.44
C ASN A 82 21.69 14.12 -3.06
N ASN A 83 21.89 12.90 -2.52
CA ASN A 83 21.25 12.39 -1.29
C ASN A 83 19.74 12.16 -1.36
N GLU A 84 19.15 12.26 -2.54
CA GLU A 84 17.79 11.79 -2.84
C GLU A 84 17.84 10.35 -3.35
N PHE A 85 16.75 9.63 -3.12
CA PHE A 85 16.62 8.23 -3.49
C PHE A 85 15.46 8.09 -4.46
N PHE A 86 15.66 7.25 -5.47
CA PHE A 86 14.67 6.96 -6.49
C PHE A 86 14.61 5.46 -6.73
N ILE A 87 13.44 5.00 -7.15
CA ILE A 87 13.29 3.69 -7.76
C ILE A 87 13.26 3.87 -9.27
N ALA A 88 14.26 3.30 -9.93
CA ALA A 88 14.27 3.13 -11.38
C ALA A 88 13.49 1.86 -11.71
N SER A 89 12.30 2.03 -12.28
CA SER A 89 11.43 0.96 -12.74
C SER A 89 11.47 0.88 -14.26
N ARG A 90 11.87 -0.26 -14.81
CA ARG A 90 11.83 -0.47 -16.26
C ARG A 90 10.39 -0.54 -16.74
N ARG A 91 10.08 0.17 -17.82
CA ARG A 91 8.73 0.23 -18.38
C ARG A 91 8.25 -1.15 -18.84
N ILE A 92 7.10 -1.57 -18.31
CA ILE A 92 6.43 -2.80 -18.72
C ILE A 92 5.67 -2.53 -20.04
N LYS A 93 5.92 -3.35 -21.06
CA LYS A 93 5.26 -3.24 -22.38
C LYS A 93 3.76 -3.47 -22.27
N ASN A 94 2.96 -2.67 -22.97
CA ASN A 94 1.50 -2.80 -23.06
C ASN A 94 0.81 -2.93 -21.69
N PHE A 95 1.34 -2.25 -20.68
CA PHE A 95 0.79 -2.25 -19.34
C PHE A 95 -0.42 -1.33 -19.23
N ARG A 96 -1.45 -1.77 -18.51
CA ARG A 96 -2.62 -0.98 -18.12
C ARG A 96 -2.82 -1.11 -16.63
N GLU A 97 -2.90 0.02 -15.95
CA GLU A 97 -3.14 0.09 -14.51
C GLU A 97 -4.55 -0.41 -14.15
N GLY A 98 -4.66 -0.99 -12.96
CA GLY A 98 -5.91 -1.41 -12.34
C GLY A 98 -6.41 -2.81 -12.69
N CYS A 99 -7.63 -3.09 -12.24
CA CYS A 99 -8.34 -4.32 -12.54
C CYS A 99 -8.67 -4.42 -14.05
N PRO A 100 -8.79 -5.65 -14.59
CA PRO A 100 -9.20 -5.86 -15.97
C PRO A 100 -10.63 -5.37 -16.20
N ASP A 101 -10.88 -4.82 -17.39
CA ASP A 101 -12.21 -4.54 -17.90
C ASP A 101 -12.84 -5.88 -18.35
N LEU A 102 -13.56 -6.53 -17.43
CA LEU A 102 -14.12 -7.87 -17.58
C LEU A 102 -15.50 -7.80 -18.26
N LYS A 103 -15.53 -7.92 -19.59
CA LYS A 103 -16.77 -7.81 -20.38
C LYS A 103 -17.45 -9.15 -20.57
N GLU A 104 -16.66 -10.22 -20.63
CA GLU A 104 -17.17 -11.57 -20.89
C GLU A 104 -16.49 -12.63 -20.00
N GLN A 105 -17.23 -13.68 -19.62
CA GLN A 105 -16.69 -14.79 -18.82
C GLN A 105 -15.55 -15.55 -19.52
N SER A 106 -15.52 -15.52 -20.85
CA SER A 106 -14.46 -16.14 -21.66
C SER A 106 -13.08 -15.50 -21.40
N GLU A 107 -13.04 -14.25 -20.93
CA GLU A 107 -11.82 -13.49 -20.64
C GLU A 107 -11.16 -13.92 -19.32
N PHE A 108 -11.93 -14.56 -18.42
CA PHE A 108 -11.47 -14.92 -17.07
C PHE A 108 -10.24 -15.83 -17.10
N GLN A 109 -10.20 -16.74 -18.05
CA GLN A 109 -9.12 -17.73 -18.18
C GLN A 109 -7.79 -17.13 -18.65
N ASN A 110 -7.84 -15.93 -19.24
CA ASN A 110 -6.70 -15.28 -19.86
C ASN A 110 -5.93 -14.37 -18.89
N ILE A 111 -6.49 -14.07 -17.72
CA ILE A 111 -5.84 -13.25 -16.69
C ILE A 111 -5.02 -14.16 -15.79
N LYS A 112 -3.76 -13.80 -15.55
CA LYS A 112 -2.81 -14.54 -14.73
C LYS A 112 -2.18 -13.63 -13.68
N GLY A 113 -2.21 -14.07 -12.44
CA GLY A 113 -1.52 -13.46 -11.31
C GLY A 113 -2.33 -12.42 -10.55
N LEU A 114 -3.59 -12.15 -10.88
CA LEU A 114 -4.39 -11.12 -10.20
C LEU A 114 -4.79 -11.54 -8.78
N ALA A 115 -5.28 -12.77 -8.60
CA ALA A 115 -5.58 -13.28 -7.27
C ALA A 115 -4.29 -13.43 -6.45
N ALA A 116 -3.23 -13.93 -7.10
CA ALA A 116 -1.93 -14.07 -6.47
C ALA A 116 -1.35 -12.73 -6.01
N MET A 117 -1.52 -11.66 -6.79
CA MET A 117 -1.07 -10.31 -6.44
C MET A 117 -1.76 -9.82 -5.16
N PHE A 118 -3.09 -9.91 -5.06
CA PHE A 118 -3.80 -9.52 -3.84
C PHE A 118 -3.35 -10.32 -2.61
N ILE A 119 -3.10 -11.62 -2.78
CA ILE A 119 -2.60 -12.47 -1.70
C ILE A 119 -1.18 -12.07 -1.26
N ILE A 120 -0.29 -11.77 -2.20
CA ILE A 120 1.07 -11.31 -1.90
C ILE A 120 1.02 -9.95 -1.19
N CYS A 121 0.23 -9.00 -1.69
CA CYS A 121 0.11 -7.68 -1.08
C CYS A 121 -0.41 -7.76 0.36
N TYR A 122 -1.41 -8.62 0.62
CA TYR A 122 -1.91 -8.83 1.98
C TYR A 122 -0.90 -9.51 2.91
N PHE A 123 -0.10 -10.46 2.39
CA PHE A 123 0.99 -11.08 3.16
C PHE A 123 2.10 -10.07 3.49
N LEU A 124 2.45 -9.23 2.53
CA LEU A 124 3.46 -8.17 2.66
C LEU A 124 2.93 -6.94 3.40
N CYS A 125 1.68 -6.94 3.87
CA CYS A 125 1.09 -5.82 4.58
C CYS A 125 1.20 -4.50 3.80
N GLU A 126 0.82 -4.54 2.52
CA GLU A 126 0.73 -3.37 1.66
C GLU A 126 -0.52 -2.54 1.97
N THR A 127 -0.33 -1.27 2.33
CA THR A 127 -1.41 -0.38 2.79
C THR A 127 -1.88 0.60 1.73
N ASP A 128 -1.09 0.84 0.67
CA ASP A 128 -1.43 1.77 -0.42
C ASP A 128 -1.93 1.01 -1.67
N MET A 129 -3.05 0.32 -1.51
CA MET A 129 -3.64 -0.49 -2.58
C MET A 129 -4.70 0.26 -3.37
N HIS A 130 -4.30 0.86 -4.48
CA HIS A 130 -5.23 1.49 -5.43
C HIS A 130 -4.93 1.08 -6.88
N SER A 131 -5.83 1.43 -7.80
CA SER A 131 -5.79 0.99 -9.21
C SER A 131 -4.51 1.44 -9.94
N GLY A 132 -3.96 2.62 -9.65
CA GLY A 132 -2.69 3.10 -10.21
C GLY A 132 -1.44 2.31 -9.78
N ASN A 133 -1.60 1.38 -8.83
CA ASN A 133 -0.52 0.78 -8.08
C ASN A 133 -0.30 -0.71 -8.48
N PHE A 134 -1.19 -1.27 -9.28
CA PHE A 134 -1.01 -2.57 -9.94
C PHE A 134 -1.61 -2.51 -11.35
N GLY A 135 -1.46 -3.57 -12.13
CA GLY A 135 -2.10 -3.62 -13.44
C GLY A 135 -1.71 -4.84 -14.25
N LEU A 136 -2.10 -4.82 -15.53
CA LEU A 136 -2.00 -5.95 -16.44
C LEU A 136 -1.16 -5.60 -17.66
N GLN A 137 -0.17 -6.44 -17.94
CA GLN A 137 0.53 -6.49 -19.21
C GLN A 137 -0.27 -7.34 -20.21
N VAL A 138 -0.65 -6.74 -21.35
CA VAL A 138 -1.31 -7.46 -22.45
C VAL A 138 -0.27 -8.11 -23.38
N THR A 139 -0.26 -9.44 -23.44
CA THR A 139 0.60 -10.23 -24.33
C THR A 139 -0.25 -11.14 -25.23
N GLY A 140 -0.60 -10.63 -26.40
CA GLY A 140 -1.52 -11.34 -27.31
C GLY A 140 -2.90 -11.49 -26.67
N LYS A 141 -3.29 -12.73 -26.34
CA LYS A 141 -4.56 -13.01 -25.64
C LYS A 141 -4.40 -13.10 -24.13
N GLU A 142 -3.20 -13.27 -23.60
CA GLU A 142 -2.95 -13.39 -22.17
C GLU A 142 -2.73 -12.02 -21.53
N GLN A 143 -3.17 -11.88 -20.29
CA GLN A 143 -2.95 -10.71 -19.46
C GLN A 143 -2.24 -11.12 -18.19
N ARG A 144 -1.11 -10.48 -17.90
CA ARG A 144 -0.25 -10.84 -16.76
C ARG A 144 -0.21 -9.70 -15.75
N THR A 145 -0.52 -9.99 -14.50
CA THR A 145 -0.59 -8.98 -13.43
C THR A 145 0.79 -8.63 -12.90
N PHE A 146 1.07 -7.34 -12.75
CA PHE A 146 2.21 -6.81 -12.01
C PHE A 146 1.71 -5.91 -10.87
N ARG A 147 2.41 -5.96 -9.74
CA ARG A 147 2.35 -4.95 -8.68
C ARG A 147 3.54 -4.00 -8.87
N ILE A 148 3.30 -2.70 -8.86
CA ILE A 148 4.31 -1.63 -8.88
C ILE A 148 4.17 -0.80 -7.60
N ASP A 149 5.08 0.12 -7.28
CA ASP A 149 4.95 1.05 -6.15
C ASP A 149 4.55 0.40 -4.81
N MET A 150 5.45 -0.40 -4.25
CA MET A 150 5.27 -1.09 -2.96
C MET A 150 6.02 -0.40 -1.81
N ALA A 151 6.12 0.92 -1.83
CA ALA A 151 6.89 1.66 -0.83
C ALA A 151 6.23 1.66 0.56
N GLU A 152 4.92 1.45 0.63
CA GLU A 152 4.10 1.42 1.86
C GLU A 152 3.79 -0.04 2.31
N SER A 153 4.50 -1.01 1.74
CA SER A 153 4.52 -2.41 2.20
C SER A 153 5.33 -2.59 3.47
N LEU A 154 5.14 -3.75 4.11
CA LEU A 154 5.78 -4.13 5.38
C LEU A 154 5.44 -3.15 6.49
N ASP A 155 4.22 -2.64 6.47
CA ASP A 155 3.70 -1.74 7.50
C ASP A 155 3.73 -2.43 8.87
N TYR A 156 4.35 -1.75 9.84
CA TYR A 156 4.58 -2.30 11.16
C TYR A 156 3.27 -2.50 11.93
N GLU A 157 2.30 -1.59 11.78
CA GLU A 157 1.01 -1.71 12.47
C GLU A 157 0.22 -2.90 11.93
N MET A 158 0.11 -3.03 10.62
CA MET A 158 -0.54 -4.16 9.99
C MET A 158 0.18 -5.49 10.28
N LEU A 159 1.52 -5.50 10.34
CA LEU A 159 2.27 -6.71 10.71
C LEU A 159 2.05 -7.16 12.16
N ARG A 160 1.67 -6.24 13.06
CA ARG A 160 1.29 -6.57 14.46
C ARG A 160 -0.12 -7.17 14.55
N THR A 161 -0.97 -6.96 13.55
CA THR A 161 -2.33 -7.52 13.55
C THR A 161 -2.31 -9.05 13.44
N THR A 162 -3.35 -9.68 13.98
CA THR A 162 -3.49 -11.14 13.94
C THR A 162 -4.12 -11.56 12.61
N LEU A 163 -3.48 -12.49 11.91
CA LEU A 163 -4.06 -13.11 10.73
C LEU A 163 -5.26 -13.97 11.11
N THR A 164 -6.38 -13.76 10.42
CA THR A 164 -7.54 -14.66 10.54
C THR A 164 -7.80 -15.41 9.23
N LEU A 165 -8.43 -16.58 9.35
CA LEU A 165 -8.96 -17.30 8.19
C LEU A 165 -9.96 -16.43 7.41
N SER A 166 -10.82 -15.68 8.13
CA SER A 166 -11.82 -14.81 7.53
C SER A 166 -11.18 -13.75 6.63
N SER A 167 -10.05 -13.17 7.03
CA SER A 167 -9.30 -12.21 6.23
C SER A 167 -8.91 -12.82 4.87
N LEU A 168 -8.31 -14.01 4.85
CA LEU A 168 -7.94 -14.68 3.60
C LEU A 168 -9.17 -15.05 2.76
N GLN A 169 -10.27 -15.48 3.38
CA GLN A 169 -11.52 -15.80 2.68
C GLN A 169 -12.12 -14.57 2.01
N LYS A 170 -12.03 -13.39 2.62
CA LYS A 170 -12.60 -12.14 2.10
C LYS A 170 -11.81 -11.51 0.96
N ILE A 171 -10.50 -11.73 0.85
CA ILE A 171 -9.71 -11.21 -0.28
C ILE A 171 -10.34 -11.63 -1.62
N PRO A 172 -10.62 -10.71 -2.56
CA PRO A 172 -10.12 -9.33 -2.60
C PRO A 172 -11.07 -8.28 -1.96
N TYR A 173 -12.27 -8.66 -1.53
CA TYR A 173 -13.28 -7.81 -0.90
C TYR A 173 -13.05 -7.55 0.60
N ILE A 174 -11.80 -7.43 1.04
CA ILE A 174 -11.48 -7.28 2.46
C ILE A 174 -11.35 -5.80 2.86
N VAL A 175 -11.77 -5.47 4.08
CA VAL A 175 -11.51 -4.18 4.72
C VAL A 175 -11.03 -4.45 6.15
N GLU A 176 -9.86 -3.92 6.49
CA GLU A 176 -9.24 -3.90 7.82
C GLU A 176 -8.66 -2.49 8.07
N GLN A 177 -8.33 -2.16 9.32
CA GLN A 177 -7.89 -0.82 9.73
C GLN A 177 -6.76 -0.22 8.89
N HIS A 178 -5.84 -1.05 8.40
CA HIS A 178 -4.67 -0.63 7.62
C HIS A 178 -4.64 -1.24 6.21
N TYR A 179 -5.75 -1.84 5.76
CA TYR A 179 -5.80 -2.51 4.46
C TYR A 179 -7.20 -2.46 3.88
N HIS A 180 -7.31 -1.96 2.66
CA HIS A 180 -8.57 -1.97 1.92
C HIS A 180 -8.33 -2.64 0.58
N GLY A 181 -9.09 -3.70 0.30
CA GLY A 181 -9.08 -4.38 -0.97
C GLY A 181 -9.88 -3.63 -2.03
N VAL A 182 -10.55 -4.36 -2.90
CA VAL A 182 -11.43 -3.80 -3.93
C VAL A 182 -12.84 -4.33 -3.76
N ASP A 183 -13.85 -3.61 -4.24
CA ASP A 183 -15.25 -4.03 -4.25
C ASP A 183 -15.67 -4.68 -5.59
N GLU A 184 -16.94 -5.09 -5.72
CA GLU A 184 -17.43 -5.68 -6.97
C GLU A 184 -17.55 -4.71 -8.15
N SER A 185 -17.52 -3.38 -7.89
CA SER A 185 -17.49 -2.38 -8.97
C SER A 185 -16.17 -2.42 -9.72
N SER A 186 -15.09 -2.77 -9.01
CA SER A 186 -13.75 -2.94 -9.56
C SER A 186 -13.49 -4.36 -10.06
N LEU A 187 -13.99 -5.37 -9.35
CA LEU A 187 -13.77 -6.76 -9.70
C LEU A 187 -15.05 -7.60 -9.52
N PRO A 188 -15.75 -7.98 -10.60
CA PRO A 188 -17.03 -8.68 -10.52
C PRO A 188 -16.99 -10.02 -9.76
N GLN A 189 -18.04 -10.30 -8.98
CA GLN A 189 -18.15 -11.54 -8.19
C GLN A 189 -18.05 -12.81 -9.03
N ASN A 190 -18.58 -12.80 -10.26
CA ASN A 190 -18.53 -13.96 -11.15
C ASN A 190 -17.09 -14.31 -11.56
N TYR A 191 -16.19 -13.33 -11.67
CA TYR A 191 -14.77 -13.55 -11.91
C TYR A 191 -14.05 -13.99 -10.65
N VAL A 192 -14.29 -13.32 -9.51
CA VAL A 192 -13.70 -13.73 -8.24
C VAL A 192 -14.11 -15.16 -7.88
N GLY A 193 -15.37 -15.54 -8.09
CA GLY A 193 -15.87 -16.90 -7.90
C GLY A 193 -15.47 -17.91 -8.98
N SER A 194 -14.73 -17.50 -10.02
CA SER A 194 -14.29 -18.41 -11.07
C SER A 194 -13.23 -19.39 -10.58
N GLU A 195 -13.19 -20.59 -11.18
CA GLU A 195 -12.18 -21.61 -10.87
C GLU A 195 -10.76 -21.07 -11.08
N SER A 196 -10.54 -20.25 -12.12
CA SER A 196 -9.24 -19.62 -12.40
C SER A 196 -8.77 -18.74 -11.26
N PHE A 197 -9.63 -17.86 -10.74
CA PHE A 197 -9.27 -16.95 -9.65
C PHE A 197 -9.06 -17.70 -8.34
N GLN A 198 -10.00 -18.58 -7.97
CA GLN A 198 -9.95 -19.31 -6.71
C GLN A 198 -8.77 -20.30 -6.65
N SER A 199 -8.47 -20.98 -7.76
CA SER A 199 -7.31 -21.88 -7.83
C SER A 199 -6.00 -21.12 -7.65
N GLU A 200 -5.88 -19.94 -8.28
CA GLU A 200 -4.69 -19.09 -8.14
C GLU A 200 -4.55 -18.53 -6.72
N LYS A 201 -5.65 -18.05 -6.13
CA LYS A 201 -5.72 -17.58 -4.74
C LYS A 201 -5.18 -18.65 -3.78
N ILE A 202 -5.75 -19.86 -3.84
CA ILE A 202 -5.38 -20.98 -2.97
C ILE A 202 -3.93 -21.42 -3.22
N ALA A 203 -3.50 -21.46 -4.49
CA ALA A 203 -2.14 -21.82 -4.85
C ALA A 203 -1.12 -20.83 -4.24
N MET A 204 -1.40 -19.53 -4.30
CA MET A 204 -0.49 -18.52 -3.74
C MET A 204 -0.48 -18.53 -2.21
N ILE A 205 -1.63 -18.71 -1.55
CA ILE A 205 -1.69 -18.89 -0.08
C ILE A 205 -0.78 -20.04 0.35
N ARG A 206 -0.88 -21.19 -0.34
CA ARG A 206 -0.05 -22.37 -0.06
C ARG A 206 1.42 -22.15 -0.41
N LEU A 207 1.71 -21.44 -1.51
CA LEU A 207 3.08 -21.15 -1.91
C LEU A 207 3.80 -20.33 -0.84
N ILE A 208 3.18 -19.27 -0.32
CA ILE A 208 3.72 -18.45 0.76
C ILE A 208 3.96 -19.29 2.02
N ALA A 209 2.97 -20.09 2.43
CA ALA A 209 3.10 -20.97 3.60
C ALA A 209 4.26 -21.98 3.47
N ASN A 210 4.42 -22.57 2.28
CA ASN A 210 5.46 -23.57 2.02
C ASN A 210 6.85 -22.95 1.74
N THR A 211 6.93 -21.66 1.47
CA THR A 211 8.20 -20.96 1.26
C THR A 211 8.92 -20.84 2.61
N PRO A 212 10.17 -21.32 2.74
CA PRO A 212 10.91 -21.19 4.00
C PRO A 212 11.11 -19.73 4.37
N PHE A 213 10.96 -19.37 5.66
CA PHE A 213 11.10 -17.98 6.10
C PHE A 213 12.45 -17.35 5.72
N SER A 214 13.51 -18.16 5.64
CA SER A 214 14.85 -17.73 5.21
C SER A 214 14.86 -17.06 3.83
N PHE A 215 13.92 -17.40 2.93
CA PHE A 215 13.78 -16.74 1.65
C PHE A 215 13.43 -15.25 1.81
N PHE A 216 12.44 -14.93 2.66
CA PHE A 216 12.03 -13.56 2.93
C PHE A 216 13.13 -12.82 3.71
N GLU A 217 13.66 -13.46 4.74
CA GLU A 217 14.71 -12.88 5.59
C GLU A 217 15.97 -12.51 4.79
N GLU A 218 16.44 -13.38 3.89
CA GLU A 218 17.60 -13.09 3.05
C GLU A 218 17.37 -11.87 2.16
N ILE A 219 16.19 -11.73 1.55
CA ILE A 219 15.86 -10.57 0.71
C ILE A 219 15.86 -9.29 1.55
N ILE A 220 15.23 -9.31 2.73
CA ILE A 220 15.18 -8.16 3.64
C ILE A 220 16.59 -7.75 4.06
N ARG A 221 17.39 -8.68 4.60
CA ARG A 221 18.74 -8.40 5.10
C ARG A 221 19.72 -7.93 4.03
N THR A 222 19.56 -8.40 2.80
CA THR A 222 20.46 -8.02 1.69
C THR A 222 20.05 -6.72 0.99
N THR A 223 18.81 -6.25 1.22
CA THR A 223 18.24 -5.09 0.51
C THR A 223 18.06 -3.89 1.41
N ILE A 224 17.59 -4.09 2.65
CA ILE A 224 17.28 -3.04 3.60
C ILE A 224 18.48 -2.84 4.53
N THR A 225 19.03 -1.63 4.53
CA THR A 225 20.18 -1.26 5.37
C THR A 225 19.94 0.00 6.19
N SER A 226 18.79 0.67 5.98
CA SER A 226 18.28 1.76 6.79
C SER A 226 17.09 1.29 7.63
N ASP A 227 16.59 2.14 8.53
CA ASP A 227 15.51 1.81 9.47
C ASP A 227 14.28 2.72 9.31
N PHE A 228 13.15 2.23 9.81
CA PHE A 228 11.87 2.94 9.72
C PHE A 228 11.85 4.21 10.59
N TYR A 229 12.59 4.25 11.70
CA TYR A 229 12.67 5.42 12.56
C TYR A 229 13.26 6.62 11.81
N THR A 230 14.37 6.40 11.09
CA THR A 230 15.02 7.40 10.25
C THR A 230 14.09 7.86 9.12
N HIS A 231 13.31 6.93 8.53
CA HIS A 231 12.29 7.30 7.56
C HIS A 231 11.23 8.23 8.15
N GLN A 232 10.64 7.87 9.30
CA GLN A 232 9.64 8.70 9.98
C GLN A 232 10.21 10.06 10.37
N GLN A 233 11.48 10.12 10.79
CA GLN A 233 12.15 11.39 11.09
C GLN A 233 12.26 12.30 9.84
N ILE A 234 12.67 11.75 8.70
CA ILE A 234 12.75 12.48 7.43
C ILE A 234 11.36 12.98 7.00
N MET A 235 10.35 12.12 7.14
CA MET A 235 8.96 12.46 6.82
C MET A 235 8.43 13.56 7.72
N LEU A 236 8.66 13.49 9.04
CA LEU A 236 8.29 14.53 9.98
C LEU A 236 8.89 15.88 9.57
N TYR A 237 10.19 15.94 9.27
CA TYR A 237 10.82 17.20 8.86
C TYR A 237 10.24 17.77 7.57
N LYS A 238 9.87 16.91 6.61
CA LYS A 238 9.21 17.33 5.37
C LYS A 238 7.81 17.90 5.65
N CYS A 239 7.02 17.24 6.49
CA CYS A 239 5.67 17.70 6.84
C CYS A 239 5.71 19.00 7.66
N LEU A 240 6.62 19.12 8.64
CA LEU A 240 6.80 20.34 9.43
C LEU A 240 7.18 21.57 8.59
N ALA A 241 7.82 21.38 7.44
CA ALA A 241 8.14 22.49 6.53
C ALA A 241 6.92 23.04 5.76
N LEU A 242 5.78 22.33 5.82
CA LEU A 242 4.55 22.65 5.10
C LEU A 242 3.41 23.14 6.01
N VAL A 243 3.57 22.96 7.32
CA VAL A 243 2.59 23.35 8.33
C VAL A 243 2.98 24.70 8.92
N GLU A 244 2.04 25.63 8.98
CA GLU A 244 2.23 26.95 9.62
C GLU A 244 1.65 26.99 11.04
N ASP A 245 0.70 26.10 11.36
CA ASP A 245 0.04 26.03 12.66
C ASP A 245 0.96 25.49 13.76
N GLU A 246 1.21 26.30 14.80
CA GLU A 246 2.05 25.93 15.93
C GLU A 246 1.47 24.77 16.76
N GLU A 247 0.15 24.69 16.90
CA GLU A 247 -0.50 23.61 17.67
C GLU A 247 -0.34 22.27 16.96
N GLU A 248 -0.54 22.24 15.65
CA GLU A 248 -0.32 21.07 14.81
C GLU A 248 1.16 20.64 14.84
N ILE A 249 2.09 21.60 14.72
CA ILE A 249 3.54 21.34 14.83
C ILE A 249 3.90 20.71 16.18
N ILE A 250 3.32 21.19 17.28
CA ILE A 250 3.57 20.65 18.62
C ILE A 250 3.01 19.23 18.72
N SER A 251 1.79 18.99 18.22
CA SER A 251 1.18 17.65 18.20
C SER A 251 2.06 16.65 17.45
N MET A 252 2.45 16.96 16.21
CA MET A 252 3.28 16.07 15.39
C MET A 252 4.62 15.72 16.04
N LYS A 253 5.24 16.69 16.74
CA LYS A 253 6.50 16.46 17.47
C LYS A 253 6.29 15.59 18.70
N ASN A 254 5.21 15.81 19.46
CA ASN A 254 4.87 15.00 20.61
C ASN A 254 4.59 13.56 20.18
N ASP A 255 3.85 13.38 19.10
CA ASP A 255 3.54 12.06 18.56
C ASP A 255 4.81 11.31 18.13
N PHE A 256 5.72 11.98 17.42
CA PHE A 256 7.02 11.39 17.06
C PHE A 256 7.89 11.06 18.28
N SER A 257 7.82 11.86 19.35
CA SER A 257 8.61 11.62 20.56
C SER A 257 8.24 10.33 21.29
N ASN A 258 7.07 9.76 21.00
CA ASN A 258 6.61 8.49 21.55
C ASN A 258 7.13 7.27 20.77
N ILE A 259 7.79 7.46 19.63
CA ILE A 259 8.33 6.36 18.83
C ILE A 259 9.69 5.92 19.36
N GLU A 260 9.80 4.65 19.73
CA GLU A 260 11.06 4.04 20.14
C GLU A 260 11.85 3.52 18.92
N ALA A 261 13.07 4.04 18.70
CA ALA A 261 13.91 3.63 17.58
C ALA A 261 14.21 2.12 17.55
N SER A 262 14.28 1.48 18.72
CA SER A 262 14.47 0.02 18.83
C SER A 262 13.31 -0.80 18.31
N GLU A 263 12.10 -0.25 18.24
CA GLU A 263 10.93 -0.93 17.69
C GLU A 263 10.83 -0.80 16.17
N CYS A 264 11.65 0.05 15.56
CA CYS A 264 11.64 0.40 14.14
C CYS A 264 12.87 -0.10 13.38
N ASP A 265 13.68 -0.96 14.01
CA ASP A 265 14.88 -1.54 13.42
C ASP A 265 14.56 -2.76 12.54
N ILE A 266 15.56 -3.20 11.76
CA ILE A 266 15.42 -4.32 10.82
C ILE A 266 15.13 -5.65 11.55
N GLU A 267 15.65 -5.84 12.76
CA GLU A 267 15.39 -7.08 13.52
C GLU A 267 13.93 -7.14 13.98
N SER A 268 13.35 -5.99 14.36
CA SER A 268 11.94 -5.85 14.69
C SER A 268 11.07 -6.14 13.47
N LEU A 269 11.41 -5.61 12.29
CA LEU A 269 10.72 -5.95 11.02
C LEU A 269 10.75 -7.45 10.74
N ILE A 270 11.94 -8.07 10.81
CA ILE A 270 12.12 -9.50 10.53
C ILE A 270 11.32 -10.34 11.53
N LYS A 271 11.33 -9.97 12.82
CA LYS A 271 10.56 -10.65 13.86
C LYS A 271 9.05 -10.57 13.60
N LEU A 272 8.55 -9.40 13.22
CA LEU A 272 7.14 -9.19 12.89
C LEU A 272 6.73 -10.00 11.65
N LEU A 273 7.49 -9.92 10.56
CA LEU A 273 7.24 -10.70 9.35
C LEU A 273 7.32 -12.21 9.60
N LYS A 274 8.23 -12.65 10.48
CA LYS A 274 8.32 -14.06 10.88
C LYS A 274 7.07 -14.53 11.60
N ASN A 275 6.59 -13.76 12.58
CA ASN A 275 5.35 -14.07 13.28
C ASN A 275 4.17 -14.12 12.30
N ARG A 276 4.08 -13.13 11.39
CA ARG A 276 3.08 -13.11 10.32
C ARG A 276 3.13 -14.37 9.44
N HIS A 277 4.33 -14.81 9.06
CA HIS A 277 4.54 -16.02 8.25
C HIS A 277 4.17 -17.31 9.01
N GLU A 278 4.52 -17.42 10.29
CA GLU A 278 4.13 -18.55 11.14
C GLU A 278 2.60 -18.64 11.29
N GLN A 279 1.92 -17.51 11.49
CA GLN A 279 0.45 -17.45 11.49
C GLN A 279 -0.12 -17.85 10.11
N TRP A 280 0.49 -17.38 9.03
CA TRP A 280 0.10 -17.73 7.66
C TRP A 280 0.20 -19.24 7.41
N GLN A 281 1.26 -19.87 7.89
CA GLN A 281 1.43 -21.32 7.81
C GLN A 281 0.31 -22.07 8.52
N LEU A 282 -0.10 -21.61 9.70
CA LEU A 282 -1.20 -22.23 10.45
C LEU A 282 -2.53 -22.08 9.70
N VAL A 283 -2.87 -20.87 9.26
CA VAL A 283 -4.14 -20.60 8.55
C VAL A 283 -4.21 -21.34 7.21
N ALA A 284 -3.09 -21.49 6.50
CA ALA A 284 -3.04 -22.21 5.22
C ALA A 284 -3.32 -23.73 5.34
N LEU A 285 -3.28 -24.30 6.55
CA LEU A 285 -3.65 -25.71 6.80
C LEU A 285 -5.17 -25.92 6.90
N GLU A 286 -5.94 -24.83 7.03
CA GLU A 286 -7.39 -24.90 7.13
C GLU A 286 -8.02 -25.46 5.85
N LYS A 287 -9.07 -26.27 6.03
CA LYS A 287 -9.70 -26.99 4.91
C LYS A 287 -10.66 -26.13 4.10
N ASN A 288 -11.14 -25.03 4.66
CA ASN A 288 -12.13 -24.16 4.04
C ASN A 288 -11.51 -22.79 3.73
N LEU A 289 -10.95 -22.65 2.53
CA LEU A 289 -10.48 -21.37 1.98
C LEU A 289 -11.47 -20.78 0.98
N ASP A 290 -12.74 -21.18 1.06
CA ASP A 290 -13.78 -20.73 0.14
C ASP A 290 -13.97 -19.21 0.25
N GLN A 291 -14.31 -18.59 -0.88
CA GLN A 291 -14.50 -17.14 -0.94
C GLN A 291 -15.67 -16.69 -0.05
N ASP A 292 -15.40 -15.71 0.80
CA ASP A 292 -16.42 -14.92 1.49
C ASP A 292 -16.78 -13.72 0.61
N PHE A 293 -18.07 -13.58 0.28
CA PHE A 293 -18.63 -12.49 -0.54
C PHE A 293 -19.41 -11.46 0.29
N SER A 294 -19.37 -11.54 1.62
CA SER A 294 -20.10 -10.63 2.53
C SER A 294 -19.81 -9.15 2.27
N LEU A 295 -18.60 -8.83 1.84
CA LEU A 295 -18.15 -7.47 1.52
C LEU A 295 -18.02 -7.20 0.01
N ALA A 296 -18.54 -8.07 -0.85
CA ALA A 296 -18.53 -7.83 -2.29
C ALA A 296 -19.45 -6.67 -2.69
N ASN A 297 -20.55 -6.46 -1.96
CA ASN A 297 -21.48 -5.36 -2.19
C ASN A 297 -20.81 -4.00 -1.89
N PRO A 298 -20.79 -3.03 -2.83
CA PRO A 298 -20.09 -1.77 -2.67
C PRO A 298 -20.59 -0.94 -1.48
N SER A 299 -21.90 -0.94 -1.22
CA SER A 299 -22.46 -0.20 -0.09
C SER A 299 -22.03 -0.78 1.26
N LEU A 300 -21.97 -2.11 1.39
CA LEU A 300 -21.45 -2.76 2.60
C LEU A 300 -19.94 -2.56 2.74
N PHE A 301 -19.19 -2.67 1.65
CA PHE A 301 -17.75 -2.42 1.61
C PHE A 301 -17.40 -1.00 2.08
N MET A 302 -18.08 0.01 1.53
CA MET A 302 -17.89 1.41 1.94
C MET A 302 -18.30 1.65 3.39
N LYS A 303 -19.41 1.05 3.84
CA LYS A 303 -19.82 1.13 5.25
C LYS A 303 -18.74 0.58 6.19
N GLU A 304 -18.13 -0.54 5.83
CA GLU A 304 -17.02 -1.13 6.59
C GLU A 304 -15.77 -0.22 6.58
N ILE A 305 -15.43 0.40 5.44
CA ILE A 305 -14.32 1.38 5.38
C ILE A 305 -14.56 2.53 6.35
N HIS A 306 -15.78 3.07 6.38
CA HIS A 306 -16.12 4.19 7.25
C HIS A 306 -15.99 3.88 8.75
N LEU A 307 -16.07 2.61 9.17
CA LEU A 307 -15.81 2.23 10.56
C LEU A 307 -14.36 2.51 10.99
N TYR A 308 -13.41 2.43 10.05
CA TYR A 308 -11.98 2.67 10.33
C TYR A 308 -11.58 4.13 10.08
N CYS A 309 -12.25 4.82 9.15
CA CYS A 309 -12.00 6.23 8.85
C CYS A 309 -12.83 7.22 9.70
N GLY A 310 -13.77 6.71 10.49
CA GLY A 310 -14.77 7.50 11.22
C GLY A 310 -14.31 8.01 12.57
N ASN A 311 -13.47 9.05 12.57
CA ASN A 311 -13.36 10.00 13.68
C ASN A 311 -14.08 11.32 13.33
N THR A 312 -15.29 11.21 12.78
CA THR A 312 -16.24 12.32 12.74
C THR A 312 -17.53 11.85 13.36
N SER A 313 -17.86 12.48 14.49
CA SER A 313 -19.13 12.41 15.17
C SER A 313 -20.31 12.45 14.20
N GLU A 314 -20.96 11.32 13.97
CA GLU A 314 -22.36 11.32 13.58
C GLU A 314 -23.13 10.54 14.63
N SER A 315 -23.86 11.33 15.42
CA SER A 315 -24.90 10.85 16.33
C SER A 315 -25.84 9.92 15.58
N GLU A 316 -26.18 8.80 16.21
CA GLU A 316 -27.27 7.92 15.79
C GLU A 316 -28.52 8.72 15.42
N GLY A 317 -28.96 8.55 14.18
CA GLY A 317 -30.22 9.04 13.66
C GLY A 317 -30.54 8.31 12.37
N ASP A 318 -31.33 7.25 12.48
CA ASP A 318 -32.08 6.69 11.36
C ASP A 318 -32.83 7.83 10.64
N ASP A 319 -32.67 7.96 9.32
CA ASP A 319 -33.80 8.06 8.39
C ASP A 319 -33.38 8.09 6.91
N GLU A 320 -34.10 7.25 6.16
CA GLU A 320 -34.44 7.24 4.73
C GLU A 320 -33.67 8.11 3.69
N LEU A 321 -33.12 7.39 2.70
CA LEU A 321 -33.19 7.68 1.25
C LEU A 321 -33.30 9.15 0.80
N SER A 322 -32.23 9.70 0.25
CA SER A 322 -32.32 10.41 -1.03
C SER A 322 -30.99 10.37 -1.79
N TYR A 323 -31.02 9.71 -2.96
CA TYR A 323 -30.01 9.91 -4.00
C TYR A 323 -30.18 11.31 -4.57
N LEU A 324 -29.16 12.15 -4.45
CA LEU A 324 -29.02 13.35 -5.26
C LEU A 324 -27.55 13.57 -5.65
N ASP A 325 -27.32 13.25 -6.91
CA ASP A 325 -26.25 13.64 -7.81
C ASP A 325 -25.73 15.07 -7.52
N GLN A 326 -24.53 15.17 -6.93
CA GLN A 326 -23.67 16.33 -7.02
C GLN A 326 -22.23 15.87 -7.25
N GLY A 327 -21.71 16.25 -8.42
CA GLY A 327 -20.42 15.84 -8.95
C GLY A 327 -19.28 16.04 -7.95
N THR A 328 -18.74 14.92 -7.49
CA THR A 328 -17.55 14.88 -6.66
C THR A 328 -16.35 14.99 -7.59
N ILE A 329 -15.70 16.15 -7.59
CA ILE A 329 -14.30 16.26 -7.97
C ILE A 329 -13.54 15.44 -6.93
N MET A 330 -13.31 14.16 -7.22
CA MET A 330 -12.39 13.31 -6.48
C MET A 330 -10.96 13.80 -6.77
N ASN A 331 -10.56 14.87 -6.09
CA ASN A 331 -9.14 15.13 -5.85
C ASN A 331 -8.67 14.10 -4.82
N HIS A 332 -8.34 12.90 -5.29
CA HIS A 332 -7.57 11.93 -4.51
C HIS A 332 -6.13 12.41 -4.42
N SER A 333 -5.88 13.39 -3.56
CA SER A 333 -4.64 13.41 -2.79
C SER A 333 -4.97 12.67 -1.49
N TYR A 334 -4.88 11.35 -1.51
CA TYR A 334 -4.62 10.60 -0.28
C TYR A 334 -3.19 10.95 0.16
N SER A 335 -3.02 12.17 0.69
CA SER A 335 -1.94 12.42 1.63
C SER A 335 -2.28 11.58 2.85
N GLY A 336 -1.67 10.40 2.94
CA GLY A 336 -1.68 9.57 4.14
C GLY A 336 -1.04 10.32 5.31
N ILE A 337 -1.77 11.26 5.90
CA ILE A 337 -1.42 11.88 7.17
C ILE A 337 -2.14 11.05 8.23
N GLY A 338 -1.49 9.93 8.55
CA GLY A 338 -1.81 9.04 9.66
C GLY A 338 -0.54 8.34 10.11
N PHE A 339 0.57 9.08 10.21
CA PHE A 339 1.88 8.52 10.58
C PHE A 339 2.04 8.22 12.07
N PHE A 340 1.09 8.67 12.89
CA PHE A 340 1.10 8.44 14.33
C PHE A 340 -0.27 7.98 14.80
N SER A 341 -0.37 6.70 15.15
CA SER A 341 -1.48 6.21 15.96
C SER A 341 -1.31 6.78 17.37
N SER A 342 -2.21 7.66 17.81
CA SER A 342 -2.23 8.10 19.20
C SER A 342 -2.44 6.88 20.13
N PRO A 343 -1.72 6.77 21.27
CA PRO A 343 -2.07 5.78 22.28
C PRO A 343 -3.43 6.13 22.88
N GLN A 344 -4.40 5.22 22.81
CA GLN A 344 -5.62 5.30 23.61
C GLN A 344 -5.24 5.16 25.09
N ASN A 345 -5.11 6.29 25.78
CA ASN A 345 -5.11 6.29 27.24
C ASN A 345 -6.57 6.27 27.70
N ASP A 346 -7.05 5.08 28.04
CA ASP A 346 -8.22 4.90 28.92
C ASP A 346 -7.86 5.43 30.32
N GLY A 347 -8.04 6.73 30.51
CA GLY A 347 -7.85 7.44 31.77
C GLY A 347 -9.17 8.03 32.24
N ASN A 348 -9.95 7.22 32.94
CA ASN A 348 -11.15 7.61 33.65
C ASN A 348 -10.79 8.58 34.79
N GLU A 349 -11.12 9.87 34.69
CA GLU A 349 -11.38 10.73 35.85
C GLU A 349 -12.55 11.67 35.57
N ASP A 350 -13.73 11.26 36.09
CA ASP A 350 -14.82 12.16 36.41
C ASP A 350 -14.34 13.31 37.30
N ASN A 351 -14.70 14.55 36.97
CA ASN A 351 -15.27 15.44 37.97
C ASN A 351 -16.08 16.61 37.38
N GLN A 352 -17.30 16.70 37.89
CA GLN A 352 -18.30 17.74 37.66
C GLN A 352 -17.83 19.12 38.16
N SER A 353 -18.18 20.20 37.44
CA SER A 353 -19.03 21.25 38.04
C SER A 353 -19.42 22.36 37.05
N LYS A 354 -20.75 22.43 36.88
CA LYS A 354 -21.63 23.62 36.87
C LYS A 354 -21.42 24.77 35.88
N ALA A 355 -22.49 24.94 35.11
CA ALA A 355 -23.03 26.16 34.52
C ALA A 355 -22.91 27.42 35.40
N ASP A 356 -22.68 28.58 34.77
CA ASP A 356 -23.71 29.61 34.63
C ASP A 356 -23.27 30.72 33.64
N ASP A 357 -24.23 31.11 32.80
CA ASP A 357 -24.56 32.46 32.32
C ASP A 357 -23.52 33.37 31.62
N PHE A 358 -23.76 33.79 30.37
CA PHE A 358 -24.60 34.96 30.02
C PHE A 358 -24.55 35.28 28.50
N THR A 359 -25.65 35.80 27.97
CA THR A 359 -26.01 36.07 26.57
C THR A 359 -25.43 37.39 25.98
N PRO A 360 -25.53 37.61 24.64
CA PRO A 360 -24.67 38.48 23.83
C PRO A 360 -25.16 39.93 23.71
N SER A 361 -24.29 40.80 23.18
CA SER A 361 -24.72 42.02 22.48
C SER A 361 -23.80 42.37 21.30
N GLU A 362 -24.48 42.59 20.17
CA GLU A 362 -24.00 43.20 18.93
C GLU A 362 -23.40 44.59 19.17
N TYR A 363 -22.34 44.96 18.43
CA TYR A 363 -22.39 45.95 17.34
C TYR A 363 -21.03 46.63 17.06
N LEU A 364 -20.79 46.77 15.75
CA LEU A 364 -20.15 47.88 15.02
C LEU A 364 -18.64 47.84 14.69
N SER A 365 -18.46 48.01 13.36
CA SER A 365 -17.31 48.39 12.52
C SER A 365 -16.23 47.36 12.25
#